data_AF-A0A4Y2W169-F1
#
_entry.id   AF-A0A4Y2W169-F1
#
_cell.length_a   1.000
_cell.length_b   1.000
_cell.length_c   1.000
_cell.angle_alpha   90.00
_cell.angle_beta   90.00
_cell.angle_gamma   90.00
#
_symmetry.space_group_name_H-M   'P 1'
#
loop_
_entity.id
_entity.type
_entity.pdbx_description
1 polymer ?
#
loop_
_entity_poly.entity_id
_entity_poly.type
_entity_poly.pdbx_seq_one_letter_code
_entity_poly.pdbx_strand_id
1 'polypeptide(L)'
;MATVQQKAHLSRLWFHESKSILKVQRCFRLEYRYCQSPSKNYIKRWQEQFKGTGNVHHRKGAGRPSVSDEAIARVRETFTP
;
A
#
# COMPACT_ATOMS: atom_id res chain seq x y z
N MET A 1 -14.74 -3.98 -4.48
CA MET A 1 -13.58 -3.13 -4.13
C MET A 1 -12.59 -3.17 -5.30
N ALA A 2 -11.90 -2.05 -5.60
CA ALA A 2 -10.88 -2.00 -6.65
C ALA A 2 -9.74 -3.01 -6.39
N THR A 3 -9.25 -3.67 -7.44
CA THR A 3 -8.15 -4.64 -7.32
C THR A 3 -6.84 -3.95 -7.02
N VAL A 4 -5.89 -4.72 -6.47
CA VAL A 4 -4.57 -4.21 -6.10
C VAL A 4 -3.79 -3.65 -7.32
N GLN A 5 -3.91 -4.30 -8.48
CA GLN A 5 -3.31 -3.82 -9.73
C GLN A 5 -3.95 -2.51 -10.20
N GLN A 6 -5.27 -2.38 -10.11
CA GLN A 6 -5.98 -1.13 -10.46
C GLN A 6 -5.51 0.02 -9.56
N LYS A 7 -5.31 -0.22 -8.26
CA LYS A 7 -4.79 0.78 -7.32
C LYS A 7 -3.37 1.23 -7.66
N ALA A 8 -2.50 0.28 -8.00
CA ALA A 8 -1.13 0.58 -8.40
C ALA A 8 -1.09 1.39 -9.71
N HIS A 9 -1.86 0.96 -10.72
CA HIS A 9 -1.97 1.65 -12.00
C HIS A 9 -2.50 3.08 -11.82
N LEU A 10 -3.58 3.25 -11.04
CA LEU A 10 -4.10 4.56 -10.64
C LEU A 10 -3.04 5.44 -10.00
N SER A 11 -2.33 4.89 -8.99
CA SER A 11 -1.34 5.62 -8.20
C SER A 11 -0.19 6.15 -9.05
N ARG A 12 0.30 5.33 -9.97
CA ARG A 12 1.48 5.63 -10.77
C ARG A 12 1.14 6.53 -11.95
N LEU A 13 0.12 6.17 -12.73
CA LEU A 13 -0.16 6.84 -14.00
C LEU A 13 -0.90 8.16 -13.77
N TRP A 14 -1.89 8.19 -12.87
CA TRP A 14 -2.80 9.33 -12.83
C TRP A 14 -2.51 10.33 -11.72
N PHE A 15 -1.85 9.97 -10.63
CA PHE A 15 -1.51 10.98 -9.62
C PHE A 15 -0.38 11.90 -10.07
N HIS A 16 0.62 11.37 -10.79
CA HIS A 16 1.70 12.19 -11.36
C HIS A 16 1.14 13.17 -12.41
N GLU A 17 0.30 12.67 -13.31
CA GLU A 17 -0.28 13.43 -14.42
C GLU A 17 -1.37 14.44 -13.98
N SER A 18 -2.26 14.02 -13.08
CA SER A 18 -3.53 14.73 -12.86
C SER A 18 -3.46 15.80 -11.79
N LYS A 19 -2.59 15.63 -10.78
CA LYS A 19 -2.51 16.45 -9.55
C LYS A 19 -3.88 16.72 -8.87
N SER A 20 -4.94 15.96 -9.22
CA SER A 20 -6.33 16.21 -8.81
C SER A 20 -7.08 14.91 -8.55
N ILE A 21 -7.66 14.80 -7.35
CA ILE A 21 -8.41 13.63 -6.90
C ILE A 21 -9.68 13.40 -7.74
N LEU A 22 -10.38 14.47 -8.12
CA LEU A 22 -11.60 14.36 -8.93
C LEU A 22 -11.33 13.79 -10.32
N LYS A 23 -10.18 14.16 -10.90
CA LYS A 23 -9.74 13.63 -12.21
C LYS A 23 -9.40 12.15 -12.10
N VAL A 24 -8.68 11.74 -11.04
CA VAL A 24 -8.43 10.32 -10.73
C VAL A 24 -9.73 9.52 -10.58
N GLN A 25 -10.73 10.04 -9.86
CA GLN A 25 -12.03 9.39 -9.72
C GLN A 25 -12.80 9.26 -11.04
N ARG A 26 -12.78 10.31 -11.87
CA ARG A 26 -13.45 10.32 -13.19
C ARG A 26 -12.83 9.31 -14.13
N CYS A 27 -11.50 9.33 -14.27
CA CYS A 27 -10.79 8.35 -15.09
C CYS A 27 -11.03 6.92 -14.57
N PHE A 28 -11.12 6.70 -13.25
CA PHE A 28 -11.28 5.35 -12.69
C PHE A 28 -12.64 4.75 -13.07
N ARG A 29 -13.67 5.59 -13.07
CA ARG A 29 -15.01 5.22 -13.54
C ARG A 29 -15.02 4.90 -15.03
N LEU A 30 -14.28 5.65 -15.85
CA LEU A 30 -14.22 5.42 -17.30
C LEU A 30 -13.48 4.12 -17.64
N GLU A 31 -12.30 3.93 -17.06
CA GLU A 31 -11.40 2.80 -17.36
C GLU A 31 -11.97 1.46 -16.89
N TYR A 32 -12.44 1.42 -15.64
CA TYR A 32 -12.83 0.16 -15.01
C TYR A 32 -14.35 -0.03 -14.90
N ARG A 33 -15.15 0.92 -15.41
CA ARG A 33 -16.63 0.90 -15.38
C ARG A 33 -17.23 0.62 -14.00
N TYR A 34 -16.47 0.85 -12.92
CA TYR A 34 -16.95 0.69 -11.56
C TYR A 34 -17.80 1.91 -11.18
N CYS A 35 -19.10 1.68 -10.89
CA CYS A 35 -19.98 2.72 -10.35
C CYS A 35 -19.44 3.30 -9.02
N GLN A 36 -18.76 2.48 -8.24
CA GLN A 36 -18.21 2.85 -6.93
C GLN A 36 -16.73 3.24 -7.09
N SER A 37 -16.49 4.51 -7.41
CA SER A 37 -15.13 5.09 -7.36
C SER A 37 -14.64 5.17 -5.91
N PRO A 38 -13.32 4.99 -5.64
CA PRO A 38 -12.79 5.08 -4.29
C PRO A 38 -13.10 6.45 -3.67
N SER A 39 -13.40 6.47 -2.37
CA SER A 39 -13.68 7.73 -1.67
C SER A 39 -12.44 8.64 -1.64
N LYS A 40 -12.67 9.95 -1.53
CA LYS A 40 -11.59 10.96 -1.48
C LYS A 40 -10.54 10.64 -0.40
N ASN A 41 -10.98 10.14 0.75
CA ASN A 41 -10.10 9.77 1.87
C ASN A 41 -9.20 8.58 1.53
N TYR A 42 -9.75 7.58 0.82
CA TYR A 42 -8.99 6.43 0.36
C TYR A 42 -7.90 6.84 -0.65
N ILE A 43 -8.26 7.73 -1.57
CA ILE A 43 -7.35 8.25 -2.59
C ILE A 43 -6.21 9.06 -1.95
N LYS A 44 -6.51 9.90 -0.94
CA LYS A 44 -5.49 10.62 -0.17
C LYS A 44 -4.52 9.67 0.56
N ARG A 45 -5.05 8.64 1.23
CA ARG A 45 -4.20 7.64 1.91
C ARG A 45 -3.27 6.93 0.94
N TRP A 46 -3.75 6.53 -0.24
CA TRP A 46 -2.89 5.93 -1.26
C TRP A 46 -1.81 6.88 -1.75
N GLN A 47 -2.13 8.18 -1.89
CA GLN A 47 -1.15 9.20 -2.27
C GLN A 47 -0.04 9.35 -1.21
N GLU A 48 -0.41 9.47 0.06
CA GLU A 48 0.54 9.59 1.17
C GLU A 48 1.42 8.33 1.26
N GLN A 49 0.82 7.16 1.15
CA GLN A 49 1.53 5.88 1.20
C GLN A 49 2.51 5.72 0.04
N PHE A 50 2.10 6.11 -1.18
CA PHE A 50 2.96 6.10 -2.35
C PHE A 50 4.12 7.08 -2.23
N LYS A 51 3.89 8.30 -1.72
CA LYS A 51 4.96 9.28 -1.47
C LYS A 51 5.98 8.78 -0.44
N GLY A 52 5.53 8.10 0.61
CA GLY A 52 6.42 7.61 1.68
C GLY A 52 7.15 6.31 1.33
N THR A 53 6.48 5.37 0.66
CA THR A 53 6.97 4.00 0.47
C THR A 53 7.24 3.64 -1.00
N GLY A 54 6.83 4.47 -1.95
CA GLY A 54 6.82 4.12 -3.38
C GLY A 54 5.78 3.05 -3.75
N ASN A 55 4.87 2.72 -2.83
CA ASN A 55 4.00 1.55 -2.89
C ASN A 55 2.60 1.84 -2.32
N VAL A 56 1.55 1.30 -2.94
CA VAL A 56 0.13 1.38 -2.49
C VAL A 56 -0.42 0.04 -1.96
N HIS A 57 0.35 -1.05 -2.04
CA HIS A 57 0.02 -2.35 -1.46
C HIS A 57 -0.13 -2.27 0.05
N HIS A 58 -1.02 -3.08 0.60
CA HIS A 58 -1.10 -3.22 2.04
C HIS A 58 0.24 -3.75 2.58
N ARG A 59 0.85 -3.02 3.52
CA ARG A 59 2.07 -3.46 4.18
C ARG A 59 1.72 -4.62 5.11
N LYS A 60 2.40 -5.75 4.95
CA LYS A 60 2.31 -6.84 5.92
C LYS A 60 2.79 -6.31 7.26
N GLY A 61 1.94 -6.38 8.28
CA GLY A 61 2.37 -6.07 9.65
C GLY A 61 3.51 -7.01 10.04
N ALA A 62 4.49 -6.52 10.78
CA ALA A 62 5.62 -7.33 11.23
C ALA A 62 5.19 -8.49 12.16
N GLY A 63 3.93 -8.54 12.57
CA GLY A 63 3.45 -9.43 13.60
C GLY A 63 4.11 -9.10 14.94
N ARG A 64 3.67 -9.77 15.99
CA ARG A 64 4.44 -9.85 17.22
C ARG A 64 5.33 -11.09 17.10
N PRO A 65 6.66 -10.96 17.23
CA PRO A 65 7.53 -12.14 17.29
C PRO A 65 7.07 -13.06 18.41
N SER A 66 6.91 -14.36 18.12
CA SER A 66 6.52 -15.35 19.13
C SER A 66 7.64 -15.61 20.16
N VAL A 67 8.87 -15.23 19.82
CA VAL A 67 10.08 -15.47 20.61
C VAL A 67 10.85 -14.15 20.72
N SER A 68 11.38 -13.83 21.91
CA SER A 68 12.19 -12.62 22.08
C SER A 68 13.57 -12.79 21.43
N ASP A 69 14.15 -11.67 20.99
CA ASP A 69 15.50 -11.67 20.40
C ASP A 69 16.55 -12.22 21.39
N GLU A 70 16.32 -12.06 22.70
CA GLU A 70 17.20 -12.63 23.74
C GLU A 70 17.14 -14.15 23.77
N ALA A 71 15.96 -14.74 23.59
CA ALA A 71 15.83 -16.20 23.51
C ALA A 71 16.51 -16.75 22.24
N ILE A 72 16.44 -16.01 21.13
CA ILE A 72 17.16 -16.35 19.89
C ILE A 72 18.67 -16.24 20.11
N ALA A 73 19.14 -15.18 20.79
CA ALA A 73 20.56 -14.97 21.09
C ALA A 73 21.13 -16.09 21.97
N ARG A 74 20.42 -16.48 23.04
CA ARG A 74 20.82 -17.59 23.92
C ARG A 74 21.01 -18.91 23.15
N VAL A 75 20.08 -19.23 22.26
CA VAL A 75 20.19 -20.44 21.43
C VAL A 75 21.42 -20.38 20.53
N ARG A 76 21.74 -19.22 19.94
CA ARG A 76 22.91 -19.05 19.07
C ARG A 76 24.24 -19.19 19.83
N GLU A 77 24.33 -18.66 21.04
CA GLU A 77 25.52 -18.79 21.90
C GLU A 77 25.82 -20.26 22.24
N THR A 78 24.79 -21.09 22.51
CA THR A 78 24.98 -22.53 22.76
C THR A 78 25.56 -23.31 21.57
N PHE A 79 25.54 -22.77 20.35
CA PHE A 79 26.06 -23.41 19.14
C PHE A 79 27.35 -22.75 18.62
N THR A 80 27.94 -21.79 19.35
CA THR A 80 29.21 -21.19 18.98
C THR A 80 30.34 -21.90 19.75
N PRO A 81 31.25 -22.63 19.08
CA PRO A 81 32.31 -23.41 19.73
C PRO A 81 33.41 -22.56 20.38
#